data_AF-A0A2P4PDJ4-F1
#
_entry.id   AF-A0A2P4PDJ4-F1
#
_cell.length_a   1.000
_cell.length_b   1.000
_cell.length_c   1.000
_cell.angle_alpha   90.00
_cell.angle_beta   90.00
_cell.angle_gamma   90.00
#
_symmetry.space_group_name_H-M   'P 1'
#
loop_
_entity.id
_entity.type
_entity.pdbx_description
1 polymer ?
#
loop_
_entity_poly.entity_id
_entity_poly.type
_entity_poly.pdbx_seq_one_letter_code
_entity_poly.pdbx_strand_id
1 'polypeptide(L)'
;MHDVLSDLHVKLIEYIVELEEARYKETKKKTDFISHTMNNLWPIPARENSIMAYKSYGLNVIRKLGLKSKIFWTGVNQGQFISLKDARIFEKEKAIIVDMLVKSGISAVKLDKDKIEQLDEIKSMNNPRFPYEPINGKLICNELQMRKFKLPSFNTDDSLFQLLDFILQDKSSFKNLAGLPLVPLNDGSVGKFGEVYYIGKDKHLKLFPKSGTSKFISIELPENLKKIFNDDEFISCTNIKKFDASVVVDLLMDELQLVKELEWDPDGESIPNKIWLDKIWSILNKSAEKLDFNELSRYPLLPMVNPSNMLIRLDMDDPLLHIPENGHVLYPTLVKLEVRFTNMSFHENAHENLQKCVEKYTPINIINALKRACASSFSDMEQLFYKNDLEDVDYEKLRAFIKAEIDTLIEHGQKDRSFMDTLKSLPIWPMHSSENRFNDAISGNLLTYKLPFFSFNQDTNFYRCNNESDFNVLTKLGANPVDELEYIRHYIVPVLTTQFPEPSEEYINFLQSVLSLRNREIEQCLRLYQAVPNQPGTEQSVSSLNYKTILLV
;
A
#
# COMPACT_ATOMS: atom_id res chain seq x y z
N MET A 1 -16.59 -79.80 -5.18
CA MET A 1 -15.13 -80.00 -5.36
C MET A 1 -14.35 -78.69 -5.36
N HIS A 2 -14.80 -77.65 -6.09
CA HIS A 2 -14.11 -76.36 -6.19
C HIS A 2 -13.96 -75.58 -4.86
N ASP A 3 -14.88 -75.72 -3.90
CA ASP A 3 -14.74 -75.04 -2.60
C ASP A 3 -13.65 -75.65 -1.71
N VAL A 4 -13.54 -76.97 -1.66
CA VAL A 4 -12.49 -77.66 -0.88
C VAL A 4 -11.11 -77.39 -1.47
N LEU A 5 -10.99 -77.39 -2.80
CA LEU A 5 -9.74 -77.07 -3.50
C LEU A 5 -9.31 -75.62 -3.23
N SER A 6 -10.25 -74.68 -3.22
CA SER A 6 -9.92 -73.28 -2.93
C SER A 6 -9.50 -73.06 -1.48
N ASP A 7 -10.07 -73.79 -0.51
CA ASP A 7 -9.62 -73.75 0.89
C ASP A 7 -8.21 -74.34 1.07
N LEU A 8 -7.89 -75.43 0.37
CA LEU A 8 -6.56 -76.00 0.37
C LEU A 8 -5.53 -75.04 -0.26
N HIS A 9 -5.90 -74.37 -1.35
CA HIS A 9 -5.03 -73.38 -1.99
C HIS A 9 -4.78 -72.16 -1.09
N VAL A 10 -5.80 -71.69 -0.37
CA VAL A 10 -5.65 -70.64 0.65
C VAL A 10 -4.63 -71.05 1.71
N LYS A 11 -4.77 -72.25 2.30
CA LYS A 11 -3.84 -72.76 3.32
C LYS A 11 -2.42 -72.91 2.79
N LEU A 12 -2.27 -73.34 1.54
CA LEU A 12 -0.95 -73.45 0.91
C LEU A 12 -0.29 -72.08 0.78
N ILE A 13 -1.03 -71.07 0.34
CA ILE A 13 -0.53 -69.69 0.24
C ILE A 13 -0.18 -69.12 1.62
N GLU A 14 -1.02 -69.36 2.63
CA GLU A 14 -0.74 -68.93 4.01
C GLU A 14 0.56 -69.54 4.54
N TYR A 15 0.75 -70.86 4.35
CA TYR A 15 1.98 -71.53 4.73
C TYR A 15 3.21 -70.99 3.98
N ILE A 16 3.07 -70.65 2.69
CA ILE A 16 4.16 -70.03 1.92
C ILE A 16 4.51 -68.65 2.51
N VAL A 17 3.52 -67.85 2.90
CA VAL A 17 3.77 -66.54 3.53
C VAL A 17 4.53 -66.68 4.85
N GLU A 18 4.21 -67.67 5.68
CA GLU A 18 4.96 -67.95 6.92
C GLU A 18 6.44 -68.25 6.64
N LEU A 19 6.71 -69.06 5.60
CA LEU A 19 8.07 -69.35 5.16
C LEU A 19 8.77 -68.10 4.59
N GLU A 20 8.07 -67.27 3.83
CA GLU A 20 8.60 -66.01 3.32
C GLU A 20 8.98 -65.04 4.45
N GLU A 21 8.12 -64.94 5.47
CA GLU A 21 8.35 -64.09 6.63
C GLU A 21 9.57 -64.55 7.44
N ALA A 22 9.73 -65.85 7.65
CA ALA A 22 10.91 -66.43 8.30
C ALA A 22 12.20 -66.12 7.50
N ARG A 23 12.18 -66.35 6.18
CA ARG A 23 13.30 -66.05 5.28
C ARG A 23 13.69 -64.57 5.32
N TYR A 24 12.70 -63.67 5.35
CA TYR A 24 12.95 -62.24 5.41
C TYR A 24 13.63 -61.82 6.73
N LYS A 25 13.17 -62.36 7.86
CA LYS A 25 13.75 -62.09 9.18
C LYS A 25 15.21 -62.56 9.29
N GLU A 26 15.56 -63.69 8.69
CA GLU A 26 16.92 -64.25 8.71
C GLU A 26 17.91 -63.47 7.85
N THR A 27 17.48 -62.96 6.69
CA THR A 27 18.40 -62.42 5.67
C THR A 27 18.84 -60.97 5.89
N LYS A 28 18.23 -60.21 6.82
CA LYS A 28 18.56 -58.80 7.16
C LYS A 28 18.71 -57.83 5.96
N LYS A 29 18.39 -58.22 4.72
CA LYS A 29 18.45 -57.36 3.53
C LYS A 29 17.20 -56.47 3.52
N LYS A 30 17.41 -55.22 3.95
CA LYS A 30 16.36 -54.24 4.26
C LYS A 30 15.72 -53.55 3.06
N THR A 31 16.25 -53.72 1.85
CA THR A 31 15.79 -53.02 0.66
C THR A 31 15.65 -54.06 -0.45
N ASP A 32 14.48 -54.13 -1.07
CA ASP A 32 14.14 -54.98 -2.25
C ASP A 32 13.57 -56.39 -1.97
N PHE A 33 12.77 -56.56 -0.91
CA PHE A 33 11.97 -57.79 -0.77
C PHE A 33 10.86 -57.86 -1.83
N ILE A 34 10.91 -58.91 -2.65
CA ILE A 34 9.87 -59.24 -3.63
C ILE A 34 9.07 -60.42 -3.07
N SER A 35 7.80 -60.18 -2.72
CA SER A 35 6.91 -61.27 -2.30
C SER A 35 6.63 -62.20 -3.49
N HIS A 36 6.89 -63.50 -3.31
CA HIS A 36 6.58 -64.50 -4.32
C HIS A 36 5.07 -64.75 -4.35
N THR A 37 4.41 -64.62 -3.20
CA THR A 37 2.97 -64.76 -3.03
C THR A 37 2.19 -63.76 -3.89
N MET A 38 2.61 -62.50 -3.89
CA MET A 38 1.95 -61.45 -4.67
C MET A 38 2.39 -61.40 -6.13
N ASN A 39 3.54 -61.97 -6.49
CA ASN A 39 4.07 -61.93 -7.86
C ASN A 39 3.81 -63.25 -8.62
N ASN A 40 4.45 -64.33 -8.18
CA ASN A 40 4.54 -65.59 -8.92
C ASN A 40 3.43 -66.59 -8.57
N LEU A 41 2.89 -66.49 -7.34
CA LEU A 41 1.92 -67.44 -6.79
C LEU A 41 0.52 -66.85 -6.70
N TRP A 42 0.24 -65.80 -7.49
CA TRP A 42 -1.09 -65.24 -7.57
C TRP A 42 -2.07 -66.28 -8.15
N PRO A 43 -3.27 -66.50 -7.58
CA PRO A 43 -4.13 -67.64 -7.93
C PRO A 43 -4.58 -67.67 -9.41
N ILE A 44 -4.59 -66.52 -10.08
CA ILE A 44 -4.89 -66.39 -11.51
C ILE A 44 -3.59 -66.06 -12.25
N PRO A 45 -3.11 -66.92 -13.16
CA PRO A 45 -1.91 -66.64 -13.94
C PRO A 45 -2.18 -65.52 -14.95
N ALA A 46 -1.16 -64.72 -15.24
CA ALA A 46 -1.21 -63.55 -16.13
C ALA A 46 -1.51 -63.85 -17.63
N ARG A 47 -1.87 -65.09 -18.00
CA ARG A 47 -2.09 -65.47 -19.41
C ARG A 47 -3.57 -65.35 -19.77
N GLU A 48 -3.85 -64.63 -20.87
CA GLU A 48 -5.18 -64.29 -21.43
C GLU A 48 -6.10 -65.49 -21.77
N ASN A 49 -5.60 -66.73 -21.71
CA ASN A 49 -6.32 -67.93 -22.13
C ASN A 49 -6.77 -68.85 -20.97
N SER A 50 -6.99 -68.30 -19.76
CA SER A 50 -7.53 -69.12 -18.67
C SER A 50 -8.97 -69.53 -18.98
N ILE A 51 -9.24 -70.84 -18.97
CA ILE A 51 -10.61 -71.39 -19.06
C ILE A 51 -11.49 -70.68 -18.03
N MET A 52 -12.71 -70.27 -18.40
CA MET A 52 -13.63 -69.51 -17.54
C MET A 52 -13.82 -70.16 -16.14
N ALA A 53 -13.83 -71.50 -16.08
CA ALA A 53 -13.89 -72.27 -14.84
C ALA A 53 -12.64 -72.14 -13.95
N TYR A 54 -11.46 -71.93 -14.53
CA TYR A 54 -10.23 -71.64 -13.77
C TYR A 54 -10.24 -70.21 -13.25
N LYS A 55 -10.69 -69.24 -14.06
CA LYS A 55 -10.84 -67.85 -13.62
C LYS A 55 -11.78 -67.75 -12.42
N SER A 56 -12.95 -68.40 -12.47
CA SER A 56 -13.90 -68.41 -11.34
C SER A 56 -13.34 -69.09 -10.09
N TYR A 57 -12.60 -70.18 -10.26
CA TYR A 57 -11.86 -70.82 -9.16
C TYR A 57 -10.83 -69.86 -8.53
N GLY A 58 -10.00 -69.21 -9.35
CA GLY A 58 -8.97 -68.28 -8.88
C GLY A 58 -9.56 -67.07 -8.18
N LEU A 59 -10.66 -66.49 -8.70
CA LEU A 59 -11.38 -65.39 -8.04
C LEU A 59 -11.93 -65.83 -6.68
N ASN A 60 -12.43 -67.07 -6.55
CA ASN A 60 -12.89 -67.61 -5.26
C ASN A 60 -11.72 -67.76 -4.26
N VAL A 61 -10.54 -68.16 -4.72
CA VAL A 61 -9.32 -68.23 -3.89
C VAL A 61 -8.91 -66.83 -3.43
N ILE A 62 -8.80 -65.85 -4.34
CA ILE A 62 -8.45 -64.45 -4.01
C ILE A 62 -9.45 -63.86 -3.02
N ARG A 63 -10.76 -64.13 -3.21
CA ARG A 63 -11.82 -63.71 -2.29
C ARG A 63 -11.61 -64.26 -0.88
N LYS A 64 -11.31 -65.56 -0.75
CA LYS A 64 -11.06 -66.20 0.55
C LYS A 64 -9.79 -65.66 1.22
N LEU A 65 -8.72 -65.46 0.46
CA LEU A 65 -7.48 -64.84 0.94
C LEU A 65 -7.72 -63.43 1.47
N GLY A 66 -8.44 -62.60 0.71
CA GLY A 66 -8.72 -61.22 1.11
C GLY A 66 -9.54 -61.07 2.39
N LEU A 67 -10.36 -62.07 2.74
CA LEU A 67 -11.22 -62.02 3.93
C LEU A 67 -10.50 -62.29 5.25
N LYS A 68 -9.45 -63.12 5.26
CA LYS A 68 -8.86 -63.65 6.49
C LYS A 68 -7.34 -63.64 6.53
N SER A 69 -6.69 -63.69 5.38
CA SER A 69 -5.26 -63.99 5.29
C SER A 69 -4.42 -62.71 5.22
N LYS A 70 -3.24 -62.74 5.84
CA LYS A 70 -2.24 -61.67 5.76
C LYS A 70 -1.25 -62.02 4.66
N ILE A 71 -1.52 -61.62 3.43
CA ILE A 71 -0.68 -62.00 2.26
C ILE A 71 -0.11 -60.80 1.51
N PHE A 72 -0.54 -59.58 1.87
CA PHE A 72 -0.11 -58.36 1.20
C PHE A 72 1.13 -57.81 1.88
N TRP A 73 2.21 -57.65 1.15
CA TRP A 73 3.46 -57.12 1.67
C TRP A 73 3.47 -55.60 1.63
N THR A 74 3.77 -54.97 2.77
CA THR A 74 4.04 -53.54 2.87
C THR A 74 5.43 -53.29 3.45
N GLY A 75 6.09 -52.21 3.03
CA GLY A 75 7.40 -51.82 3.55
C GLY A 75 7.36 -51.09 4.91
N VAL A 76 6.19 -50.88 5.50
CA VAL A 76 6.04 -50.18 6.78
C VAL A 76 6.78 -50.95 7.89
N ASN A 77 7.41 -50.23 8.84
CA ASN A 77 8.12 -50.81 9.99
C ASN A 77 9.17 -51.87 9.64
N GLN A 78 9.94 -51.67 8.57
CA GLN A 78 10.93 -52.63 8.06
C GLN A 78 10.32 -53.90 7.42
N GLY A 79 9.06 -53.84 6.97
CA GLY A 79 8.47 -54.90 6.17
C GLY A 79 7.59 -55.86 6.97
N GLN A 80 6.36 -56.06 6.53
CA GLN A 80 5.43 -57.04 7.11
C GLN A 80 4.32 -57.44 6.13
N PHE A 81 3.76 -58.63 6.36
CA PHE A 81 2.54 -59.07 5.71
C PHE A 81 1.29 -58.57 6.46
N ILE A 82 0.35 -58.00 5.72
CA ILE A 82 -0.89 -57.40 6.24
C ILE A 82 -2.11 -57.99 5.53
N SER A 83 -3.27 -57.77 6.17
CA SER A 83 -4.56 -58.15 5.60
C SER A 83 -4.96 -57.18 4.48
N LEU A 84 -5.87 -57.62 3.60
CA LEU A 84 -6.43 -56.75 2.54
C LEU A 84 -7.13 -55.52 3.10
N LYS A 85 -7.77 -55.64 4.27
CA LYS A 85 -8.45 -54.54 4.97
C LYS A 85 -7.50 -53.39 5.32
N ASP A 86 -6.28 -53.74 5.71
CA ASP A 86 -5.26 -52.79 6.15
C ASP A 86 -4.40 -52.30 4.98
N ALA A 87 -4.47 -52.97 3.83
CA ALA A 87 -3.69 -52.66 2.64
C ALA A 87 -4.31 -51.49 1.86
N ARG A 88 -3.46 -50.60 1.38
CA ARG A 88 -3.79 -49.59 0.36
C ARG A 88 -3.11 -50.01 -0.93
N ILE A 89 -3.87 -50.50 -1.90
CA ILE A 89 -3.34 -51.13 -3.12
C ILE A 89 -3.08 -50.07 -4.18
N PHE A 90 -1.86 -50.03 -4.70
CA PHE A 90 -1.42 -49.17 -5.79
C PHE A 90 -0.85 -49.99 -6.94
N GLU A 91 -1.02 -49.48 -8.15
CA GLU A 91 -0.31 -49.95 -9.34
C GLU A 91 1.21 -49.84 -9.18
N LYS A 92 1.97 -50.76 -9.78
CA LYS A 92 3.44 -50.78 -9.68
C LYS A 92 4.09 -49.51 -10.24
N GLU A 93 3.48 -48.89 -11.24
CA GLU A 93 3.90 -47.64 -11.87
C GLU A 93 3.93 -46.48 -10.86
N LYS A 94 3.13 -46.55 -9.78
CA LYS A 94 3.05 -45.54 -8.71
C LYS A 94 4.01 -45.83 -7.55
N ALA A 95 5.14 -46.49 -7.82
CA ALA A 95 6.09 -46.92 -6.79
C ALA A 95 6.58 -45.77 -5.90
N ILE A 96 6.81 -44.60 -6.49
CA ILE A 96 7.25 -43.39 -5.77
C ILE A 96 6.23 -43.00 -4.69
N ILE A 97 4.94 -42.94 -5.05
CA ILE A 97 3.84 -42.63 -4.13
C ILE A 97 3.78 -43.66 -3.00
N VAL A 98 3.89 -44.95 -3.33
CA VAL A 98 3.88 -46.02 -2.33
C VAL A 98 5.01 -45.85 -1.32
N ASP A 99 6.22 -45.59 -1.79
CA ASP A 99 7.39 -45.46 -0.93
C ASP A 99 7.26 -44.24 0.01
N MET A 100 6.60 -43.15 -0.43
CA MET A 100 6.25 -42.02 0.45
C MET A 100 5.26 -42.38 1.55
N LEU A 101 4.17 -43.03 1.17
CA LEU A 101 3.10 -43.42 2.09
C LEU A 101 3.64 -44.41 3.13
N VAL A 102 4.46 -45.37 2.70
CA VAL A 102 5.14 -46.33 3.58
C VAL A 102 6.04 -45.64 4.60
N LYS A 103 6.89 -44.69 4.19
CA LYS A 103 7.74 -43.92 5.11
C LYS A 103 6.92 -43.12 6.13
N SER A 104 5.68 -42.81 5.78
CA SER A 104 4.74 -42.08 6.62
C SER A 104 3.90 -43.00 7.51
N GLY A 105 4.18 -44.30 7.49
CA GLY A 105 3.48 -45.30 8.31
C GLY A 105 2.14 -45.76 7.72
N ILE A 106 1.85 -45.43 6.45
CA ILE A 106 0.67 -45.90 5.73
C ILE A 106 1.03 -47.21 5.02
N SER A 107 0.19 -48.23 5.24
CA SER A 107 0.33 -49.59 4.72
C SER A 107 0.04 -49.70 3.21
N ALA A 108 0.81 -48.97 2.40
CA ALA A 108 0.70 -49.00 0.93
C ALA A 108 1.40 -50.23 0.35
N VAL A 109 0.81 -50.80 -0.70
CA VAL A 109 1.16 -52.09 -1.30
C VAL A 109 1.16 -51.97 -2.81
N LYS A 110 2.22 -52.48 -3.46
CA LYS A 110 2.39 -52.47 -4.92
C LYS A 110 1.81 -53.76 -5.53
N LEU A 111 0.94 -53.64 -6.52
CA LEU A 111 0.31 -54.76 -7.22
C LEU A 111 0.22 -54.49 -8.73
N ASP A 112 0.28 -55.56 -9.54
CA ASP A 112 0.10 -55.46 -10.99
C ASP A 112 -1.34 -55.10 -11.35
N LYS A 113 -1.52 -54.38 -12.46
CA LYS A 113 -2.82 -53.88 -12.92
C LYS A 113 -3.88 -54.99 -13.09
N ASP A 114 -3.50 -56.12 -13.67
CA ASP A 114 -4.38 -57.29 -13.87
C ASP A 114 -4.92 -57.85 -12.55
N LYS A 115 -4.13 -57.76 -11.48
CA LYS A 115 -4.53 -58.23 -10.14
C LYS A 115 -5.44 -57.23 -9.45
N ILE A 116 -5.24 -55.93 -9.68
CA ILE A 116 -6.15 -54.88 -9.20
C ILE A 116 -7.52 -55.04 -9.87
N GLU A 117 -7.55 -55.26 -11.18
CA GLU A 117 -8.79 -55.53 -11.94
C GLU A 117 -9.54 -56.76 -11.40
N GLN A 118 -8.83 -57.81 -10.96
CA GLN A 118 -9.44 -58.97 -10.33
C GLN A 118 -10.04 -58.65 -8.94
N LEU A 119 -9.41 -57.77 -8.15
CA LEU A 119 -9.98 -57.30 -6.89
C LEU A 119 -11.23 -56.44 -7.12
N ASP A 120 -11.22 -55.60 -8.15
CA ASP A 120 -12.38 -54.81 -8.59
C ASP A 120 -13.52 -55.73 -9.06
N GLU A 121 -13.23 -56.78 -9.83
CA GLU A 121 -14.20 -57.77 -10.31
C GLU A 121 -14.89 -58.49 -9.14
N ILE A 122 -14.14 -58.88 -8.09
CA ILE A 122 -14.70 -59.49 -6.88
C ILE A 122 -15.60 -58.50 -6.14
N LYS A 123 -15.21 -57.22 -6.08
CA LYS A 123 -16.00 -56.17 -5.43
C LYS A 123 -17.29 -55.89 -6.19
N SER A 124 -17.26 -55.87 -7.53
CA SER A 124 -18.43 -55.61 -8.37
C SER A 124 -19.48 -56.73 -8.34
N MET A 125 -19.11 -57.95 -7.92
CA MET A 125 -20.05 -59.05 -7.67
C MET A 125 -20.95 -58.84 -6.44
N ASN A 126 -21.10 -57.61 -5.93
CA ASN A 126 -21.91 -57.24 -4.76
C ASN A 126 -21.62 -58.12 -3.54
N ASN A 127 -20.33 -58.27 -3.20
CA ASN A 127 -19.91 -58.97 -2.00
C ASN A 127 -19.60 -57.96 -0.87
N PRO A 128 -20.60 -57.54 -0.06
CA PRO A 128 -20.40 -56.47 0.94
C PRO A 128 -19.41 -56.84 2.05
N ARG A 129 -19.03 -58.12 2.16
CA ARG A 129 -18.05 -58.60 3.13
C ARG A 129 -16.61 -58.52 2.63
N PHE A 130 -16.38 -58.26 1.35
CA PHE A 130 -15.04 -58.20 0.80
C PHE A 130 -14.35 -56.87 1.18
N PRO A 131 -13.22 -56.90 1.91
CA PRO A 131 -12.67 -55.72 2.58
C PRO A 131 -11.87 -54.78 1.66
N TYR A 132 -11.88 -55.01 0.35
CA TYR A 132 -11.12 -54.21 -0.61
C TYR A 132 -11.80 -52.87 -0.90
N GLU A 133 -11.03 -51.80 -0.75
CA GLU A 133 -11.43 -50.45 -1.11
C GLU A 133 -10.43 -49.85 -2.10
N PRO A 134 -10.86 -49.50 -3.34
CA PRO A 134 -10.03 -48.75 -4.26
C PRO A 134 -9.58 -47.44 -3.61
N ILE A 135 -8.29 -47.18 -3.73
CA ILE A 135 -7.69 -45.94 -3.23
C ILE A 135 -8.19 -44.75 -4.05
N ASN A 136 -8.45 -43.65 -3.38
CA ASN A 136 -8.73 -42.35 -4.00
C ASN A 136 -8.05 -41.25 -3.20
N GLY A 137 -8.02 -40.03 -3.75
CA GLY A 137 -7.36 -38.90 -3.11
C GLY A 137 -7.93 -38.61 -1.72
N LYS A 138 -9.26 -38.67 -1.55
CA LYS A 138 -9.93 -38.44 -0.27
C LYS A 138 -9.48 -39.39 0.84
N LEU A 139 -9.38 -40.70 0.55
CA LEU A 139 -8.93 -41.71 1.50
C LEU A 139 -7.48 -41.45 1.93
N ILE A 140 -6.62 -41.08 0.98
CA ILE A 140 -5.22 -40.75 1.29
C ILE A 140 -5.13 -39.50 2.16
N CYS A 141 -5.88 -38.44 1.87
CA CYS A 141 -5.92 -37.26 2.73
C CYS A 141 -6.29 -37.60 4.19
N ASN A 142 -7.33 -38.41 4.40
CA ASN A 142 -7.77 -38.81 5.74
C ASN A 142 -6.68 -39.61 6.49
N GLU A 143 -6.03 -40.55 5.82
CA GLU A 143 -4.93 -41.34 6.41
C GLU A 143 -3.73 -40.45 6.78
N LEU A 144 -3.36 -39.52 5.89
CA LEU A 144 -2.26 -38.58 6.13
C LEU A 144 -2.57 -37.67 7.34
N GLN A 145 -3.81 -37.19 7.46
CA GLN A 145 -4.25 -36.39 8.61
C GLN A 145 -4.19 -37.19 9.92
N MET A 146 -4.74 -38.41 9.93
CA MET A 146 -4.75 -39.29 11.11
C MET A 146 -3.35 -39.65 11.61
N ARG A 147 -2.39 -39.79 10.70
CA ARG A 147 -0.99 -40.12 11.02
C ARG A 147 -0.13 -38.91 11.36
N LYS A 148 -0.69 -37.68 11.36
CA LYS A 148 0.05 -36.43 11.50
C LYS A 148 1.25 -36.39 10.54
N PHE A 149 0.95 -36.64 9.27
CA PHE A 149 1.95 -36.75 8.22
C PHE A 149 2.99 -35.62 8.30
N LYS A 150 4.25 -36.03 8.37
CA LYS A 150 5.40 -35.16 8.17
C LYS A 150 6.00 -35.58 6.85
N LEU A 151 6.18 -34.63 5.95
CA LEU A 151 6.84 -34.90 4.69
C LEU A 151 8.24 -35.47 4.99
N PRO A 152 8.57 -36.68 4.52
CA PRO A 152 9.92 -37.21 4.68
C PRO A 152 10.93 -36.28 3.99
N SER A 153 12.17 -36.22 4.48
CA SER A 153 13.26 -35.45 3.85
C SER A 153 13.57 -36.06 2.47
N PHE A 154 12.85 -35.62 1.44
CA PHE A 154 13.06 -36.04 0.06
C PHE A 154 13.87 -34.99 -0.67
N ASN A 155 14.79 -35.47 -1.52
CA ASN A 155 15.18 -34.76 -2.73
C ASN A 155 14.21 -35.19 -3.82
N THR A 156 13.40 -34.25 -4.31
CA THR A 156 12.87 -34.05 -5.68
C THR A 156 11.42 -33.57 -5.64
N ASP A 157 11.19 -32.35 -6.14
CA ASP A 157 9.87 -31.77 -6.34
C ASP A 157 8.93 -32.70 -7.13
N ASP A 158 9.49 -33.48 -8.07
CA ASP A 158 8.79 -34.49 -8.87
C ASP A 158 8.00 -35.49 -8.03
N SER A 159 8.58 -35.89 -6.91
CA SER A 159 8.04 -36.88 -6.01
C SER A 159 6.77 -36.35 -5.30
N LEU A 160 6.84 -35.10 -4.83
CA LEU A 160 5.70 -34.40 -4.24
C LEU A 160 4.62 -34.13 -5.29
N PHE A 161 5.01 -33.71 -6.50
CA PHE A 161 4.07 -33.45 -7.59
C PHE A 161 3.30 -34.70 -8.00
N GLN A 162 3.91 -35.88 -8.01
CA GLN A 162 3.21 -37.13 -8.29
C GLN A 162 2.16 -37.48 -7.22
N LEU A 163 2.50 -37.32 -5.94
CA LEU A 163 1.54 -37.53 -4.85
C LEU A 163 0.39 -36.53 -4.93
N LEU A 164 0.71 -35.25 -5.15
CA LEU A 164 -0.27 -34.19 -5.25
C LEU A 164 -1.20 -34.39 -6.45
N ASP A 165 -0.66 -34.74 -7.62
CA ASP A 165 -1.46 -35.04 -8.79
C ASP A 165 -2.43 -36.20 -8.53
N PHE A 166 -1.93 -37.28 -7.92
CA PHE A 166 -2.77 -38.42 -7.57
C PHE A 166 -3.92 -38.04 -6.63
N ILE A 167 -3.65 -37.23 -5.60
CA ILE A 167 -4.68 -36.80 -4.64
C ILE A 167 -5.69 -35.88 -5.33
N LEU A 168 -5.22 -34.90 -6.09
CA LEU A 168 -6.05 -33.85 -6.65
C LEU A 168 -6.84 -34.26 -7.91
N GLN A 169 -6.52 -35.40 -8.52
CA GLN A 169 -7.37 -36.01 -9.56
C GLN A 169 -8.79 -36.30 -9.04
N ASP A 170 -8.94 -36.59 -7.75
CA ASP A 170 -10.24 -36.76 -7.10
C ASP A 170 -10.68 -35.43 -6.47
N LYS A 171 -11.59 -34.71 -7.14
CA LYS A 171 -12.16 -33.44 -6.63
C LYS A 171 -12.75 -33.55 -5.22
N SER A 172 -13.23 -34.74 -4.82
CA SER A 172 -13.77 -34.94 -3.48
C SER A 172 -12.72 -34.82 -2.37
N SER A 173 -11.43 -34.84 -2.73
CA SER A 173 -10.30 -34.65 -1.81
C SER A 173 -10.11 -33.19 -1.38
N PHE A 174 -10.59 -32.19 -2.14
CA PHE A 174 -10.24 -30.78 -1.92
C PHE A 174 -10.57 -30.29 -0.51
N LYS A 175 -11.71 -30.73 0.04
CA LYS A 175 -12.17 -30.38 1.39
C LYS A 175 -11.37 -31.06 2.51
N ASN A 176 -10.59 -32.07 2.17
CA ASN A 176 -9.84 -32.90 3.11
C ASN A 176 -8.34 -32.55 3.12
N LEU A 177 -7.93 -31.50 2.38
CA LEU A 177 -6.54 -31.10 2.30
C LEU A 177 -6.06 -30.30 3.52
N ALA A 178 -6.99 -29.64 4.25
CA ALA A 178 -6.65 -28.75 5.35
C ALA A 178 -5.68 -29.40 6.37
N GLY A 179 -4.62 -28.66 6.71
CA GLY A 179 -3.55 -29.07 7.62
C GLY A 179 -2.45 -29.94 7.01
N LEU A 180 -2.60 -30.43 5.78
CA LEU A 180 -1.59 -31.29 5.15
C LEU A 180 -0.41 -30.46 4.58
N PRO A 181 0.85 -30.82 4.90
CA PRO A 181 2.05 -30.18 4.37
C PRO A 181 2.33 -30.69 2.94
N LEU A 182 1.54 -30.23 1.98
CA LEU A 182 1.58 -30.67 0.58
C LEU A 182 1.57 -29.51 -0.42
N VAL A 183 1.65 -28.26 0.04
CA VAL A 183 1.66 -27.07 -0.83
C VAL A 183 3.09 -26.80 -1.30
N PRO A 184 3.43 -26.95 -2.58
CA PRO A 184 4.77 -26.64 -3.08
C PRO A 184 4.97 -25.13 -3.15
N LEU A 185 5.93 -24.61 -2.39
CA LEU A 185 6.24 -23.18 -2.35
C LEU A 185 7.42 -22.84 -3.26
N ASN A 186 7.55 -21.57 -3.63
CA ASN A 186 8.56 -21.13 -4.59
C ASN A 186 9.99 -21.07 -4.01
N ASP A 187 10.15 -21.08 -2.70
CA ASP A 187 11.43 -21.22 -2.01
C ASP A 187 11.93 -22.68 -1.96
N GLY A 188 11.19 -23.62 -2.56
CA GLY A 188 11.46 -25.06 -2.50
C GLY A 188 11.01 -25.73 -1.21
N SER A 189 10.42 -24.96 -0.28
CA SER A 189 9.80 -25.52 0.92
C SER A 189 8.39 -26.02 0.65
N VAL A 190 7.81 -26.71 1.64
CA VAL A 190 6.46 -27.28 1.54
C VAL A 190 5.57 -26.68 2.61
N GLY A 191 4.61 -25.89 2.17
CA GLY A 191 3.58 -25.25 2.97
C GLY A 191 2.43 -26.19 3.32
N LYS A 192 1.55 -25.71 4.21
CA LYS A 192 0.39 -26.45 4.71
C LYS A 192 -0.92 -25.90 4.17
N PHE A 193 -1.74 -26.77 3.60
CA PHE A 193 -3.08 -26.39 3.17
C PHE A 193 -3.91 -25.79 4.32
N GLY A 194 -4.65 -24.72 4.05
CA GLY A 194 -5.38 -23.94 5.05
C GLY A 194 -4.67 -22.64 5.47
N GLU A 195 -3.35 -22.58 5.31
CA GLU A 195 -2.62 -21.30 5.36
C GLU A 195 -2.86 -20.49 4.08
N VAL A 196 -2.57 -19.18 4.13
CA VAL A 196 -2.74 -18.28 2.98
C VAL A 196 -1.48 -18.32 2.11
N TYR A 197 -1.65 -18.75 0.87
CA TYR A 197 -0.64 -18.70 -0.18
C TYR A 197 -1.20 -18.10 -1.46
N TYR A 198 -0.31 -17.66 -2.34
CA TYR A 198 -0.68 -16.91 -3.54
C TYR A 198 -0.20 -17.59 -4.81
N ILE A 199 -1.05 -17.57 -5.84
CA ILE A 199 -0.70 -18.03 -7.19
C ILE A 199 -0.18 -16.82 -7.97
N GLY A 200 1.10 -16.84 -8.32
CA GLY A 200 1.77 -15.74 -9.02
C GLY A 200 2.61 -16.17 -10.21
N LYS A 201 3.29 -15.19 -10.80
CA LYS A 201 4.30 -15.36 -11.85
C LYS A 201 5.62 -14.78 -11.35
N ASP A 202 6.75 -15.15 -11.94
CA ASP A 202 8.09 -14.64 -11.58
C ASP A 202 8.12 -13.11 -11.36
N LYS A 203 7.49 -12.33 -12.25
CA LYS A 203 7.38 -10.88 -12.12
C LYS A 203 6.66 -10.38 -10.85
N HIS A 204 5.73 -11.16 -10.29
CA HIS A 204 5.02 -10.83 -9.05
C HIS A 204 5.89 -11.13 -7.84
N LEU A 205 6.63 -12.25 -7.85
CA LEU A 205 7.54 -12.61 -6.75
C LEU A 205 8.64 -11.57 -6.58
N LYS A 206 9.17 -11.06 -7.69
CA LYS A 206 10.17 -9.98 -7.71
C LYS A 206 9.67 -8.65 -7.13
N LEU A 207 8.36 -8.47 -6.94
CA LEU A 207 7.82 -7.30 -6.25
C LEU A 207 7.88 -7.44 -4.72
N PHE A 208 8.00 -8.65 -4.19
CA PHE A 208 7.99 -8.92 -2.76
C PHE A 208 9.21 -9.78 -2.39
N PRO A 209 10.43 -9.23 -2.38
CA PRO A 209 11.64 -10.02 -2.12
C PRO A 209 11.72 -10.61 -0.71
N LYS A 210 11.08 -10.02 0.31
CA LYS A 210 11.11 -10.53 1.69
C LYS A 210 10.13 -11.68 1.91
N SER A 211 8.92 -11.59 1.36
CA SER A 211 7.85 -12.58 1.58
C SER A 211 7.53 -13.44 0.35
N GLY A 212 7.92 -13.00 -0.84
CA GLY A 212 7.45 -13.54 -2.11
C GLY A 212 7.90 -14.97 -2.43
N THR A 213 9.02 -15.46 -1.89
CA THR A 213 9.44 -16.84 -2.16
C THR A 213 8.71 -17.86 -1.28
N SER A 214 8.35 -17.50 -0.05
CA SER A 214 7.69 -18.40 0.91
C SER A 214 6.16 -18.29 0.92
N LYS A 215 5.59 -17.19 0.42
CA LYS A 215 4.14 -16.99 0.33
C LYS A 215 3.53 -17.39 -1.01
N PHE A 216 4.35 -17.61 -2.04
CA PHE A 216 3.88 -17.99 -3.36
C PHE A 216 4.04 -19.48 -3.60
N ILE A 217 3.06 -20.04 -4.30
CA ILE A 217 3.12 -21.39 -4.85
C ILE A 217 4.21 -21.44 -5.92
N SER A 218 4.92 -22.57 -6.01
CA SER A 218 5.96 -22.78 -7.00
C SER A 218 5.48 -22.45 -8.42
N ILE A 219 6.26 -21.66 -9.15
CA ILE A 219 5.99 -21.34 -10.56
C ILE A 219 6.33 -22.53 -11.50
N GLU A 220 7.07 -23.51 -11.00
CA GLU A 220 7.57 -24.68 -11.75
C GLU A 220 6.60 -25.87 -11.70
N LEU A 221 5.32 -25.63 -11.37
CA LEU A 221 4.30 -26.68 -11.34
C LEU A 221 4.13 -27.38 -12.70
N PRO A 222 3.95 -28.71 -12.72
CA PRO A 222 3.46 -29.45 -13.88
C PRO A 222 2.10 -28.92 -14.40
N GLU A 223 1.85 -29.02 -15.71
CA GLU A 223 0.67 -28.42 -16.37
C GLU A 223 -0.68 -28.92 -15.84
N ASN A 224 -0.76 -30.19 -15.45
CA ASN A 224 -1.92 -30.78 -14.77
C ASN A 224 -2.20 -30.10 -13.43
N LEU A 225 -1.17 -29.89 -12.59
CA LEU A 225 -1.31 -29.21 -11.31
C LEU A 225 -1.62 -27.72 -11.51
N LYS A 226 -0.96 -27.04 -12.46
CA LYS A 226 -1.29 -25.64 -12.81
C LYS A 226 -2.78 -25.46 -13.12
N LYS A 227 -3.39 -26.39 -13.86
CA LYS A 227 -4.83 -26.34 -14.16
C LYS A 227 -5.68 -26.42 -12.89
N ILE A 228 -5.35 -27.33 -11.98
CA ILE A 228 -6.08 -27.53 -10.72
C ILE A 228 -5.92 -26.33 -9.79
N PHE A 229 -4.71 -25.79 -9.63
CA PHE A 229 -4.50 -24.62 -8.78
C PHE A 229 -5.23 -23.37 -9.31
N ASN A 230 -5.50 -23.28 -10.60
CA ASN A 230 -6.28 -22.19 -11.19
C ASN A 230 -7.80 -22.43 -11.20
N ASP A 231 -8.26 -23.62 -10.78
CA ASP A 231 -9.67 -23.99 -10.69
C ASP A 231 -10.35 -23.30 -9.48
N ASP A 232 -11.51 -22.70 -9.70
CA ASP A 232 -12.19 -21.89 -8.68
C ASP A 232 -12.77 -22.76 -7.54
N GLU A 233 -13.15 -24.01 -7.81
CA GLU A 233 -13.61 -24.96 -6.79
C GLU A 233 -12.47 -25.30 -5.84
N PHE A 234 -11.27 -25.56 -6.38
CA PHE A 234 -10.07 -25.83 -5.59
C PHE A 234 -9.67 -24.64 -4.70
N ILE A 235 -9.63 -23.43 -5.28
CA ILE A 235 -9.31 -22.17 -4.58
C ILE A 235 -10.27 -21.96 -3.41
N SER A 236 -11.57 -22.17 -3.62
CA SER A 236 -12.59 -22.02 -2.58
C SER A 236 -12.41 -22.97 -1.39
N CYS A 237 -11.74 -24.12 -1.58
CA CYS A 237 -11.54 -25.13 -0.56
C CYS A 237 -10.19 -25.01 0.18
N THR A 238 -9.21 -24.29 -0.36
CA THR A 238 -7.79 -24.41 0.07
C THR A 238 -7.17 -23.14 0.65
N ASN A 239 -7.91 -22.03 0.71
CA ASN A 239 -7.46 -20.70 1.17
C ASN A 239 -6.29 -20.11 0.34
N ILE A 240 -5.99 -20.73 -0.80
CA ILE A 240 -5.04 -20.23 -1.79
C ILE A 240 -5.74 -19.14 -2.60
N LYS A 241 -5.08 -18.00 -2.84
CA LYS A 241 -5.66 -16.88 -3.58
C LYS A 241 -4.93 -16.64 -4.91
N LYS A 242 -5.68 -16.23 -5.93
CA LYS A 242 -5.11 -15.66 -7.17
C LYS A 242 -4.50 -14.31 -6.84
N PHE A 243 -3.34 -14.01 -7.42
CA PHE A 243 -2.69 -12.72 -7.21
C PHE A 243 -3.51 -11.57 -7.81
N ASP A 244 -3.98 -10.65 -6.96
CA ASP A 244 -4.73 -9.46 -7.30
C ASP A 244 -4.36 -8.27 -6.39
N ALA A 245 -5.10 -7.15 -6.48
CA ALA A 245 -4.83 -5.96 -5.66
C ALA A 245 -4.96 -6.22 -4.15
N SER A 246 -5.86 -7.10 -3.71
CA SER A 246 -5.98 -7.45 -2.28
C SER A 246 -4.74 -8.17 -1.78
N VAL A 247 -4.19 -9.07 -2.61
CA VAL A 247 -2.94 -9.78 -2.33
C VAL A 247 -1.76 -8.82 -2.24
N VAL A 248 -1.70 -7.79 -3.09
CA VAL A 248 -0.67 -6.75 -2.98
C VAL A 248 -0.72 -6.09 -1.61
N VAL A 249 -1.89 -5.67 -1.15
CA VAL A 249 -2.05 -5.04 0.17
C VAL A 249 -1.65 -5.99 1.30
N ASP A 250 -2.06 -7.26 1.24
CA ASP A 250 -1.66 -8.29 2.21
C ASP A 250 -0.12 -8.41 2.32
N LEU A 251 0.57 -8.40 1.18
CA LEU A 251 2.03 -8.61 1.10
C LEU A 251 2.85 -7.35 1.40
N LEU A 252 2.25 -6.15 1.30
CA LEU A 252 2.93 -4.89 1.63
C LEU A 252 3.38 -4.83 3.10
N MET A 253 2.67 -5.53 4.00
CA MET A 253 3.03 -5.60 5.43
C MET A 253 4.45 -6.12 5.66
N ASP A 254 4.91 -7.04 4.81
CA ASP A 254 6.23 -7.64 4.95
C ASP A 254 7.32 -6.76 4.29
N GLU A 255 6.95 -5.97 3.28
CA GLU A 255 7.90 -5.17 2.49
C GLU A 255 8.11 -3.76 3.06
N LEU A 256 7.04 -3.07 3.42
CA LEU A 256 7.02 -1.69 3.86
C LEU A 256 6.74 -1.56 5.36
N GLN A 257 7.42 -0.60 5.98
CA GLN A 257 7.12 -0.22 7.36
C GLN A 257 5.85 0.62 7.42
N LEU A 258 5.04 0.40 8.47
CA LEU A 258 3.84 1.18 8.73
C LEU A 258 4.20 2.53 9.38
N VAL A 259 4.72 3.46 8.60
CA VAL A 259 5.11 4.83 9.03
C VAL A 259 4.32 5.89 8.25
N LYS A 260 4.19 7.11 8.81
CA LYS A 260 3.48 8.21 8.12
C LYS A 260 4.26 8.68 6.89
N GLU A 261 5.57 8.83 7.06
CA GLU A 261 6.52 9.32 6.07
C GLU A 261 7.75 8.41 6.09
N LEU A 262 8.27 8.08 4.92
CA LEU A 262 9.40 7.20 4.69
C LEU A 262 10.37 7.90 3.75
N GLU A 263 11.64 8.03 4.16
CA GLU A 263 12.69 8.51 3.26
C GLU A 263 12.75 7.63 2.01
N TRP A 264 12.77 8.26 0.84
CA TRP A 264 12.61 7.56 -0.41
C TRP A 264 13.65 7.98 -1.44
N ASP A 265 14.43 7.01 -1.90
CA ASP A 265 15.33 7.18 -3.04
C ASP A 265 14.66 6.61 -4.30
N PRO A 266 14.08 7.46 -5.17
CA PRO A 266 13.36 7.00 -6.36
C PRO A 266 14.27 6.29 -7.37
N ASP A 267 15.55 6.67 -7.43
CA ASP A 267 16.55 6.16 -8.37
C ASP A 267 17.45 5.08 -7.75
N GLY A 268 17.22 4.75 -6.47
CA GLY A 268 17.96 3.75 -5.73
C GLY A 268 17.75 2.32 -6.22
N GLU A 269 18.73 1.46 -5.95
CA GLU A 269 18.66 0.03 -6.29
C GLU A 269 17.79 -0.77 -5.31
N SER A 270 17.61 -0.28 -4.08
CA SER A 270 16.77 -0.91 -3.05
C SER A 270 15.31 -0.52 -3.19
N ILE A 271 14.40 -1.46 -2.88
CA ILE A 271 12.98 -1.15 -2.76
C ILE A 271 12.68 -0.46 -1.41
N PRO A 272 11.70 0.46 -1.36
CA PRO A 272 10.87 0.93 -2.47
C PRO A 272 11.61 1.95 -3.35
N ASN A 273 11.66 1.72 -4.67
CA ASN A 273 12.12 2.68 -5.68
C ASN A 273 11.00 2.98 -6.68
N LYS A 274 11.22 3.93 -7.60
CA LYS A 274 10.18 4.36 -8.56
C LYS A 274 9.64 3.22 -9.42
N ILE A 275 10.53 2.38 -9.96
CA ILE A 275 10.14 1.25 -10.83
C ILE A 275 9.26 0.25 -10.07
N TRP A 276 9.59 -0.02 -8.80
CA TRP A 276 8.79 -0.87 -7.94
C TRP A 276 7.42 -0.25 -7.65
N LEU A 277 7.39 1.02 -7.28
CA LEU A 277 6.17 1.74 -6.94
C LEU A 277 5.20 1.83 -8.13
N ASP A 278 5.71 2.11 -9.33
CA ASP A 278 4.92 2.14 -10.57
C ASP A 278 4.27 0.78 -10.86
N LYS A 279 4.97 -0.33 -10.59
CA LYS A 279 4.41 -1.69 -10.77
C LYS A 279 3.34 -2.00 -9.74
N ILE A 280 3.53 -1.60 -8.48
CA ILE A 280 2.53 -1.74 -7.42
C ILE A 280 1.26 -0.99 -7.81
N TRP A 281 1.36 0.30 -8.16
CA TRP A 281 0.22 1.10 -8.58
C TRP A 281 -0.43 0.59 -9.88
N SER A 282 0.33 0.05 -10.83
CA SER A 282 -0.24 -0.60 -12.02
C SER A 282 -1.15 -1.79 -11.69
N ILE A 283 -0.87 -2.52 -10.61
CA ILE A 283 -1.71 -3.62 -10.14
C ILE A 283 -2.92 -3.09 -9.39
N LEU A 284 -2.73 -2.15 -8.46
CA LEU A 284 -3.80 -1.55 -7.67
C LEU A 284 -4.85 -0.88 -8.56
N ASN A 285 -4.42 -0.13 -9.57
CA ASN A 285 -5.31 0.59 -10.50
C ASN A 285 -6.12 -0.35 -11.41
N LYS A 286 -5.65 -1.59 -11.67
CA LYS A 286 -6.39 -2.57 -12.49
C LYS A 286 -7.54 -3.24 -11.76
N SER A 287 -7.61 -3.14 -10.44
CA SER A 287 -8.61 -3.82 -9.61
C SER A 287 -9.14 -2.89 -8.53
N ALA A 288 -9.41 -1.63 -8.90
CA ALA A 288 -9.84 -0.57 -7.99
C ALA A 288 -11.13 -0.90 -7.22
N GLU A 289 -12.03 -1.71 -7.79
CA GLU A 289 -13.30 -2.10 -7.15
C GLU A 289 -13.12 -2.99 -5.91
N LYS A 290 -11.99 -3.71 -5.80
CA LYS A 290 -11.70 -4.62 -4.68
C LYS A 290 -10.75 -4.02 -3.64
N LEU A 291 -10.38 -2.76 -3.83
CA LEU A 291 -9.37 -2.11 -3.02
C LEU A 291 -9.97 -1.60 -1.72
N ASP A 292 -9.48 -2.08 -0.58
CA ASP A 292 -9.79 -1.48 0.71
C ASP A 292 -8.86 -0.28 0.94
N PHE A 293 -9.41 0.93 0.79
CA PHE A 293 -8.66 2.17 1.01
C PHE A 293 -8.11 2.27 2.44
N ASN A 294 -8.83 1.76 3.45
CA ASN A 294 -8.41 1.89 4.85
C ASN A 294 -7.18 1.03 5.15
N GLU A 295 -7.06 -0.14 4.53
CA GLU A 295 -5.84 -0.94 4.66
C GLU A 295 -4.69 -0.35 3.83
N LEU A 296 -4.98 0.15 2.62
CA LEU A 296 -3.97 0.74 1.76
C LEU A 296 -3.37 2.03 2.36
N SER A 297 -4.18 2.89 2.98
CA SER A 297 -3.76 4.18 3.54
C SER A 297 -2.79 4.05 4.72
N ARG A 298 -2.64 2.86 5.29
CA ARG A 298 -1.68 2.57 6.36
C ARG A 298 -0.23 2.57 5.85
N TYR A 299 -0.04 2.41 4.55
CA TYR A 299 1.28 2.29 3.92
C TYR A 299 1.72 3.60 3.26
N PRO A 300 3.00 3.97 3.37
CA PRO A 300 3.55 5.11 2.65
C PRO A 300 3.74 4.75 1.17
N LEU A 301 2.77 5.11 0.33
CA LEU A 301 2.71 4.75 -1.11
C LEU A 301 2.56 5.96 -2.03
N LEU A 302 2.29 7.14 -1.49
CA LEU A 302 2.13 8.37 -2.27
C LEU A 302 3.49 9.08 -2.32
N PRO A 303 4.09 9.28 -3.52
CA PRO A 303 5.37 9.96 -3.64
C PRO A 303 5.21 11.46 -3.41
N MET A 304 5.87 11.97 -2.37
CA MET A 304 6.20 13.38 -2.23
C MET A 304 7.55 13.62 -2.89
N VAL A 305 7.58 14.47 -3.91
CA VAL A 305 8.80 14.75 -4.68
C VAL A 305 9.46 16.07 -4.27
N ASN A 306 8.69 17.00 -3.68
CA ASN A 306 9.20 18.25 -3.12
C ASN A 306 8.45 18.55 -1.81
N PRO A 307 9.10 19.16 -0.80
CA PRO A 307 10.48 19.69 -0.82
C PRO A 307 11.58 18.62 -0.75
N SER A 308 11.22 17.37 -0.40
CA SER A 308 12.13 16.23 -0.32
C SER A 308 11.49 14.98 -0.90
N ASN A 309 12.30 14.06 -1.43
CA ASN A 309 11.82 12.76 -1.88
C ASN A 309 11.45 11.88 -0.68
N MET A 310 10.15 11.69 -0.47
CA MET A 310 9.59 10.83 0.56
C MET A 310 8.41 10.05 0.02
N LEU A 311 8.13 8.89 0.61
CA LEU A 311 6.84 8.23 0.46
C LEU A 311 5.99 8.55 1.68
N ILE A 312 4.77 8.98 1.44
CA ILE A 312 3.82 9.29 2.50
C ILE A 312 2.56 8.44 2.39
N ARG A 313 1.86 8.33 3.51
CA ARG A 313 0.55 7.69 3.55
C ARG A 313 -0.46 8.45 2.69
N LEU A 314 -1.45 7.70 2.21
CA LEU A 314 -2.62 8.27 1.57
C LEU A 314 -3.49 8.90 2.66
N ASP A 315 -3.47 10.22 2.75
CA ASP A 315 -4.21 10.99 3.75
C ASP A 315 -5.13 11.99 3.04
N MET A 316 -6.42 11.94 3.37
CA MET A 316 -7.41 12.86 2.82
C MET A 316 -7.41 14.20 3.56
N ASP A 317 -6.91 14.24 4.79
CA ASP A 317 -6.83 15.46 5.61
C ASP A 317 -5.51 16.22 5.36
N ASP A 318 -4.50 15.54 4.82
CA ASP A 318 -3.20 16.11 4.43
C ASP A 318 -2.84 15.80 2.95
N PRO A 319 -3.65 16.27 1.98
CA PRO A 319 -3.42 15.97 0.57
C PRO A 319 -2.24 16.74 -0.02
N LEU A 320 -1.53 16.10 -0.95
CA LEU A 320 -0.42 16.70 -1.67
C LEU A 320 -0.89 17.54 -2.85
N LEU A 321 -0.19 18.61 -3.17
CA LEU A 321 -0.43 19.35 -4.41
C LEU A 321 0.21 18.63 -5.61
N HIS A 322 -0.56 18.43 -6.67
CA HIS A 322 -0.02 17.95 -7.94
C HIS A 322 0.85 19.02 -8.59
N ILE A 323 2.02 18.64 -9.10
CA ILE A 323 2.92 19.53 -9.82
C ILE A 323 2.24 20.07 -11.09
N PRO A 324 2.29 21.38 -11.36
CA PRO A 324 1.74 21.93 -12.59
C PRO A 324 2.55 21.46 -13.81
N GLU A 325 1.90 20.79 -14.77
CA GLU A 325 2.55 20.21 -15.97
C GLU A 325 3.31 21.25 -16.81
N ASN A 326 2.82 22.49 -16.84
CA ASN A 326 3.41 23.60 -17.59
C ASN A 326 4.35 24.48 -16.75
N GLY A 327 4.67 24.04 -15.53
CA GLY A 327 5.29 24.89 -14.50
C GLY A 327 4.34 25.98 -14.00
N HIS A 328 4.68 26.58 -12.87
CA HIS A 328 3.97 27.74 -12.34
C HIS A 328 4.97 28.70 -11.68
N VAL A 329 4.74 30.01 -11.83
CA VAL A 329 5.68 31.03 -11.31
C VAL A 329 5.88 30.92 -9.79
N LEU A 330 4.86 30.46 -9.06
CA LEU A 330 4.94 30.26 -7.61
C LEU A 330 5.58 28.95 -7.20
N TYR A 331 5.75 27.97 -8.09
CA TYR A 331 6.20 26.65 -7.70
C TYR A 331 7.51 26.66 -6.89
N PRO A 332 8.60 27.36 -7.32
CA PRO A 332 9.82 27.43 -6.53
C PRO A 332 9.62 28.08 -5.16
N THR A 333 8.81 29.14 -5.10
CA THR A 333 8.51 29.86 -3.86
C THR A 333 7.73 29.00 -2.87
N LEU A 334 6.77 28.21 -3.35
CA LEU A 334 5.99 27.31 -2.50
C LEU A 334 6.84 26.14 -1.99
N VAL A 335 7.80 25.65 -2.78
CA VAL A 335 8.76 24.63 -2.33
C VAL A 335 9.65 25.17 -1.20
N LYS A 336 10.13 26.42 -1.29
CA LYS A 336 10.84 27.08 -0.17
C LYS A 336 9.97 27.15 1.09
N LEU A 337 8.67 27.43 0.94
CA LEU A 337 7.69 27.46 2.03
C LEU A 337 7.23 26.08 2.52
N GLU A 338 8.03 25.03 2.27
CA GLU A 338 7.78 23.63 2.68
C GLU A 338 6.44 23.05 2.19
N VAL A 339 5.84 23.63 1.15
CA VAL A 339 4.63 23.08 0.56
C VAL A 339 4.94 21.75 -0.12
N ARG A 340 4.14 20.74 0.19
CA ARG A 340 4.36 19.34 -0.21
C ARG A 340 3.73 19.06 -1.58
N PHE A 341 4.53 18.52 -2.50
CA PHE A 341 4.12 18.26 -3.88
C PHE A 341 4.29 16.80 -4.29
N THR A 342 3.43 16.34 -5.20
CA THR A 342 3.52 15.05 -5.88
C THR A 342 3.49 15.21 -7.40
N ASN A 343 4.15 14.30 -8.10
CA ASN A 343 4.01 14.11 -9.54
C ASN A 343 3.01 13.01 -9.91
N MET A 344 2.34 12.40 -8.91
CA MET A 344 1.39 11.34 -9.12
C MET A 344 -0.02 11.90 -9.28
N SER A 345 -0.73 11.47 -10.31
CA SER A 345 -2.15 11.73 -10.49
C SER A 345 -2.94 10.43 -10.56
N PHE A 346 -4.18 10.48 -10.07
CA PHE A 346 -5.12 9.37 -10.17
C PHE A 346 -6.06 9.57 -11.35
N HIS A 347 -6.37 8.49 -12.07
CA HIS A 347 -7.38 8.52 -13.12
C HIS A 347 -8.77 8.84 -12.56
N GLU A 348 -9.66 9.41 -13.39
CA GLU A 348 -11.03 9.77 -12.98
C GLU A 348 -11.86 8.57 -12.48
N ASN A 349 -11.53 7.36 -12.95
CA ASN A 349 -12.17 6.12 -12.53
C ASN A 349 -11.55 5.50 -11.26
N ALA A 350 -10.54 6.13 -10.66
CA ALA A 350 -9.96 5.67 -9.41
C ALA A 350 -10.93 5.90 -8.24
N HIS A 351 -10.73 5.15 -7.16
CA HIS A 351 -11.53 5.28 -5.94
C HIS A 351 -11.56 6.75 -5.45
N GLU A 352 -12.74 7.27 -5.08
CA GLU A 352 -12.94 8.68 -4.71
C GLU A 352 -11.95 9.15 -3.62
N ASN A 353 -11.74 8.33 -2.60
CA ASN A 353 -10.78 8.63 -1.52
C ASN A 353 -9.33 8.78 -2.00
N LEU A 354 -8.89 8.04 -3.04
CA LEU A 354 -7.55 8.23 -3.60
C LEU A 354 -7.45 9.60 -4.27
N GLN A 355 -8.48 10.01 -5.01
CA GLN A 355 -8.51 11.31 -5.67
C GLN A 355 -8.44 12.46 -4.64
N LYS A 356 -9.00 12.27 -3.44
CA LYS A 356 -8.92 13.26 -2.36
C LYS A 356 -7.53 13.40 -1.73
N CYS A 357 -6.62 12.44 -1.94
CA CYS A 357 -5.25 12.51 -1.40
C CYS A 357 -4.32 13.40 -2.24
N VAL A 358 -4.74 13.81 -3.44
CA VAL A 358 -3.97 14.67 -4.33
C VAL A 358 -4.84 15.79 -4.87
N GLU A 359 -4.47 17.02 -4.52
CA GLU A 359 -5.17 18.23 -4.93
C GLU A 359 -4.58 18.80 -6.22
N LYS A 360 -5.46 19.29 -7.11
CA LYS A 360 -5.04 20.04 -8.30
C LYS A 360 -4.40 21.37 -7.89
N TYR A 361 -3.48 21.86 -8.71
CA TYR A 361 -2.85 23.16 -8.54
C TYR A 361 -3.83 24.30 -8.85
N THR A 362 -4.62 24.71 -7.85
CA THR A 362 -5.63 25.79 -7.95
C THR A 362 -5.39 26.86 -6.89
N PRO A 363 -5.90 28.09 -7.05
CA PRO A 363 -5.66 29.15 -6.08
C PRO A 363 -6.11 28.81 -4.66
N ILE A 364 -7.27 28.18 -4.53
CA ILE A 364 -7.81 27.75 -3.24
C ILE A 364 -6.89 26.69 -2.60
N ASN A 365 -6.49 25.68 -3.37
CA ASN A 365 -5.65 24.59 -2.87
C ASN A 365 -4.24 25.08 -2.48
N ILE A 366 -3.70 26.10 -3.16
CA ILE A 366 -2.40 26.70 -2.79
C ILE A 366 -2.48 27.32 -1.38
N ILE A 367 -3.52 28.08 -1.07
CA ILE A 367 -3.70 28.68 0.27
C ILE A 367 -3.90 27.58 1.34
N ASN A 368 -4.70 26.56 1.03
CA ASN A 368 -4.87 25.41 1.93
C ASN A 368 -3.57 24.64 2.15
N ALA A 369 -2.73 24.50 1.12
CA ALA A 369 -1.44 23.85 1.25
C ALA A 369 -0.46 24.65 2.11
N LEU A 370 -0.47 25.99 2.03
CA LEU A 370 0.31 26.85 2.94
C LEU A 370 -0.15 26.71 4.39
N LYS A 371 -1.47 26.64 4.62
CA LYS A 371 -2.03 26.34 5.95
C LYS A 371 -1.54 25.00 6.49
N ARG A 372 -1.49 23.96 5.64
CA ARG A 372 -0.98 22.63 6.00
C ARG A 372 0.53 22.64 6.25
N ALA A 373 1.29 23.43 5.50
CA ALA A 373 2.73 23.62 5.73
C ALA A 373 2.99 24.25 7.11
N CYS A 374 2.20 25.25 7.52
CA CYS A 374 2.24 25.81 8.87
C CYS A 374 1.98 24.74 9.95
N ALA A 375 0.93 23.94 9.77
CA ALA A 375 0.59 22.87 10.72
C ALA A 375 1.68 21.80 10.81
N SER A 376 2.30 21.42 9.69
CA SER A 376 3.34 20.40 9.63
C SER A 376 4.67 20.86 10.27
N SER A 377 4.99 22.14 10.12
CA SER A 377 6.20 22.77 10.69
C SER A 377 5.99 23.31 12.11
N PHE A 378 4.80 23.08 12.71
CA PHE A 378 4.40 23.63 14.01
C PHE A 378 4.68 25.15 14.14
N SER A 379 4.48 25.88 13.04
CA SER A 379 4.79 27.31 12.91
C SER A 379 3.53 28.08 12.50
N ASP A 380 3.46 29.36 12.83
CA ASP A 380 2.48 30.27 12.24
C ASP A 380 2.95 30.74 10.84
N MET A 381 2.09 31.48 10.13
CA MET A 381 2.37 31.94 8.78
C MET A 381 3.55 32.91 8.73
N GLU A 382 3.73 33.75 9.74
CA GLU A 382 4.84 34.70 9.84
C GLU A 382 6.17 33.96 9.99
N GLN A 383 6.23 33.00 10.91
CA GLN A 383 7.38 32.15 11.14
C GLN A 383 7.73 31.30 9.91
N LEU A 384 6.73 30.77 9.20
CA LEU A 384 6.97 29.97 7.99
C LEU A 384 7.69 30.80 6.91
N PHE A 385 7.30 32.06 6.73
CA PHE A 385 7.93 32.93 5.73
C PHE A 385 9.31 33.42 6.19
N TYR A 386 9.46 33.75 7.47
CA TYR A 386 10.72 34.25 8.01
C TYR A 386 11.83 33.19 8.05
N LYS A 387 11.51 31.93 8.36
CA LYS A 387 12.49 30.84 8.50
C LYS A 387 13.06 30.32 7.17
N ASN A 388 12.36 30.54 6.06
CA ASN A 388 12.63 29.87 4.78
C ASN A 388 13.39 30.75 3.76
N ASP A 389 14.10 31.78 4.23
CA ASP A 389 15.01 32.64 3.44
C ASP A 389 14.40 33.08 2.08
N LEU A 390 13.17 33.60 2.12
CA LEU A 390 12.52 34.14 0.93
C LEU A 390 13.19 35.41 0.45
N GLU A 391 13.33 35.56 -0.87
CA GLU A 391 13.84 36.78 -1.49
C GLU A 391 12.69 37.76 -1.77
N ASP A 392 12.97 39.05 -1.92
CA ASP A 392 11.94 40.07 -2.28
C ASP A 392 11.12 39.66 -3.52
N VAL A 393 11.76 39.00 -4.48
CA VAL A 393 11.10 38.49 -5.69
C VAL A 393 10.05 37.40 -5.39
N ASP A 394 10.26 36.61 -4.35
CA ASP A 394 9.32 35.57 -3.91
C ASP A 394 8.05 36.20 -3.31
N TYR A 395 8.21 37.23 -2.47
CA TYR A 395 7.09 38.02 -1.94
C TYR A 395 6.30 38.70 -3.04
N GLU A 396 6.96 39.31 -4.02
CA GLU A 396 6.29 39.96 -5.15
C GLU A 396 5.53 38.97 -6.04
N LYS A 397 6.08 37.78 -6.30
CA LYS A 397 5.37 36.72 -7.03
C LYS A 397 4.10 36.30 -6.30
N LEU A 398 4.18 36.06 -4.98
CA LEU A 398 3.02 35.71 -4.16
C LEU A 398 1.97 36.84 -4.16
N ARG A 399 2.39 38.09 -3.97
CA ARG A 399 1.50 39.25 -4.05
C ARG A 399 0.82 39.36 -5.41
N ALA A 400 1.58 39.25 -6.49
CA ALA A 400 1.05 39.31 -7.86
C ALA A 400 0.01 38.21 -8.11
N PHE A 401 0.27 37.01 -7.60
CA PHE A 401 -0.69 35.91 -7.65
C PHE A 401 -1.97 36.19 -6.86
N ILE A 402 -1.86 36.63 -5.60
CA ILE A 402 -3.04 36.99 -4.79
C ILE A 402 -3.84 38.09 -5.46
N LYS A 403 -3.19 39.09 -6.07
CA LYS A 403 -3.85 40.16 -6.82
C LYS A 403 -4.64 39.63 -8.02
N ALA A 404 -4.05 38.72 -8.78
CA ALA A 404 -4.69 38.15 -9.97
C ALA A 404 -5.93 37.32 -9.60
N GLU A 405 -5.88 36.60 -8.49
CA GLU A 405 -6.91 35.63 -8.08
C GLU A 405 -7.84 36.13 -6.96
N ILE A 406 -7.74 37.41 -6.58
CA ILE A 406 -8.39 37.93 -5.36
C ILE A 406 -9.90 37.68 -5.33
N ASP A 407 -10.60 37.85 -6.45
CA ASP A 407 -12.06 37.70 -6.48
C ASP A 407 -12.47 36.24 -6.25
N THR A 408 -11.76 35.29 -6.86
CA THR A 408 -11.94 33.84 -6.63
C THR A 408 -11.68 33.47 -5.18
N LEU A 409 -10.59 34.00 -4.59
CA LEU A 409 -10.19 33.71 -3.22
C LEU A 409 -11.20 34.28 -2.20
N ILE A 410 -11.68 35.50 -2.42
CA ILE A 410 -12.70 36.13 -1.56
C ILE A 410 -14.04 35.40 -1.67
N GLU A 411 -14.48 35.02 -2.88
CA GLU A 411 -15.73 34.28 -3.05
C GLU A 411 -15.72 32.95 -2.27
N HIS A 412 -14.61 32.21 -2.35
CA HIS A 412 -14.44 30.99 -1.59
C HIS A 412 -14.42 31.26 -0.08
N GLY A 413 -13.63 32.25 0.33
CA GLY A 413 -13.46 32.58 1.73
C GLY A 413 -14.71 33.17 2.42
N GLN A 414 -15.66 33.74 1.68
CA GLN A 414 -16.97 34.09 2.24
C GLN A 414 -17.73 32.86 2.78
N LYS A 415 -17.41 31.66 2.28
CA LYS A 415 -18.00 30.38 2.70
C LYS A 415 -17.18 29.68 3.79
N ASP A 416 -15.87 29.94 3.84
CA ASP A 416 -14.94 29.36 4.83
C ASP A 416 -14.15 30.46 5.55
N ARG A 417 -14.51 30.71 6.82
CA ARG A 417 -13.83 31.68 7.67
C ARG A 417 -12.36 31.30 7.91
N SER A 418 -12.07 30.02 8.12
CA SER A 418 -10.71 29.57 8.43
C SER A 418 -9.78 29.74 7.23
N PHE A 419 -10.32 29.55 6.02
CA PHE A 419 -9.63 29.92 4.78
C PHE A 419 -9.34 31.42 4.72
N MET A 420 -10.32 32.28 5.02
CA MET A 420 -10.11 33.73 5.02
C MET A 420 -9.07 34.19 6.03
N ASP A 421 -9.08 33.62 7.23
CA ASP A 421 -8.10 33.94 8.26
C ASP A 421 -6.69 33.57 7.78
N THR A 422 -6.55 32.42 7.11
CA THR A 422 -5.29 31.99 6.48
C THR A 422 -4.85 32.97 5.39
N LEU A 423 -5.76 33.34 4.47
CA LEU A 423 -5.46 34.27 3.38
C LEU A 423 -5.02 35.65 3.91
N LYS A 424 -5.67 36.14 4.97
CA LYS A 424 -5.34 37.42 5.60
C LYS A 424 -4.00 37.36 6.34
N SER A 425 -3.65 36.22 6.91
CA SER A 425 -2.40 36.02 7.67
C SER A 425 -1.14 35.98 6.82
N LEU A 426 -1.24 35.99 5.48
CA LEU A 426 -0.08 35.92 4.58
C LEU A 426 0.82 37.16 4.76
N PRO A 427 2.07 37.01 5.23
CA PRO A 427 2.97 38.12 5.54
C PRO A 427 3.68 38.62 4.28
N ILE A 428 2.90 39.05 3.29
CA ILE A 428 3.42 39.44 1.97
C ILE A 428 3.37 40.95 1.73
N TRP A 429 2.75 41.74 2.60
CA TRP A 429 2.50 43.18 2.37
C TRP A 429 3.64 44.06 2.90
N PRO A 430 4.29 44.89 2.07
CA PRO A 430 5.46 45.64 2.46
C PRO A 430 5.04 46.75 3.41
N MET A 431 5.86 47.01 4.41
CA MET A 431 5.66 48.07 5.38
C MET A 431 6.59 49.24 5.09
N HIS A 432 6.18 50.44 5.48
CA HIS A 432 7.09 51.57 5.58
C HIS A 432 7.99 51.38 6.82
N SER A 433 9.14 50.73 6.63
CA SER A 433 10.20 50.56 7.63
C SER A 433 11.57 50.82 6.99
N SER A 434 12.59 51.07 7.83
CA SER A 434 14.00 51.14 7.41
C SER A 434 14.52 49.82 6.84
N GLU A 435 13.90 48.70 7.17
CA GLU A 435 14.19 47.37 6.61
C GLU A 435 13.07 46.92 5.67
N ASN A 436 13.38 46.02 4.73
CA ASN A 436 12.37 45.35 3.90
C ASN A 436 11.56 44.39 4.77
N ARG A 437 10.57 44.95 5.46
CA ARG A 437 9.65 44.23 6.34
C ARG A 437 8.33 43.97 5.63
N PHE A 438 7.86 42.74 5.70
CA PHE A 438 6.54 42.34 5.24
C PHE A 438 5.64 41.99 6.42
N ASN A 439 4.33 42.21 6.27
CA ASN A 439 3.34 41.92 7.29
C ASN A 439 2.08 41.33 6.66
N ASP A 440 1.21 40.77 7.50
CA ASP A 440 -0.10 40.25 7.11
C ASP A 440 -1.04 41.37 6.63
N ALA A 441 -2.22 41.03 6.11
CA ALA A 441 -3.13 41.99 5.50
C ALA A 441 -4.00 42.80 6.49
N ILE A 442 -3.95 42.51 7.79
CA ILE A 442 -4.85 43.08 8.81
C ILE A 442 -4.14 43.77 9.99
N SER A 443 -2.86 43.47 10.21
CA SER A 443 -2.07 43.99 11.33
C SER A 443 -1.51 45.39 11.08
N GLY A 444 -1.53 45.87 9.84
CA GLY A 444 -1.07 47.20 9.45
C GLY A 444 -2.22 48.19 9.18
N ASN A 445 -1.83 49.45 9.08
CA ASN A 445 -2.67 50.58 8.71
C ASN A 445 -2.54 50.89 7.21
N LEU A 446 -3.66 51.04 6.53
CA LEU A 446 -3.76 51.40 5.13
C LEU A 446 -4.17 52.86 5.00
N LEU A 447 -3.25 53.71 4.56
CA LEU A 447 -3.57 55.11 4.25
C LEU A 447 -4.47 55.21 3.02
N THR A 448 -5.31 56.25 2.98
CA THR A 448 -6.08 56.61 1.79
C THR A 448 -5.18 56.63 0.55
N TYR A 449 -5.64 56.03 -0.54
CA TYR A 449 -4.87 55.95 -1.78
C TYR A 449 -4.41 57.33 -2.26
N LYS A 450 -3.11 57.44 -2.59
CA LYS A 450 -2.39 58.66 -3.01
C LYS A 450 -2.17 59.72 -1.92
N LEU A 451 -2.49 59.45 -0.65
CA LEU A 451 -2.02 60.30 0.44
C LEU A 451 -0.49 60.16 0.57
N PRO A 452 0.29 61.25 0.58
CA PRO A 452 1.74 61.18 0.83
C PRO A 452 2.01 60.56 2.21
N PHE A 453 2.96 59.64 2.28
CA PHE A 453 3.40 59.03 3.53
C PHE A 453 4.56 59.81 4.14
N PHE A 454 4.50 60.03 5.46
CA PHE A 454 5.60 60.57 6.26
C PHE A 454 5.57 60.03 7.69
N SER A 455 6.74 59.75 8.26
CA SER A 455 6.85 59.34 9.66
C SER A 455 8.11 59.92 10.27
N PHE A 456 8.02 60.30 11.54
CA PHE A 456 9.19 60.63 12.35
C PHE A 456 9.92 59.39 12.87
N ASN A 457 9.25 58.23 12.85
CA ASN A 457 9.81 56.94 13.28
C ASN A 457 10.26 56.13 12.07
N GLN A 458 11.41 55.44 12.22
CA GLN A 458 11.97 54.54 11.20
C GLN A 458 11.14 53.27 11.02
N ASP A 459 10.51 52.77 12.09
CA ASP A 459 9.60 51.63 12.04
C ASP A 459 8.15 52.08 12.19
N THR A 460 7.32 51.73 11.20
CA THR A 460 5.91 52.07 11.22
C THR A 460 5.04 50.87 10.91
N ASN A 461 3.79 50.97 11.36
CA ASN A 461 2.76 49.98 11.06
C ASN A 461 1.94 50.37 9.82
N PHE A 462 2.47 51.18 8.89
CA PHE A 462 1.78 51.54 7.66
C PHE A 462 2.25 50.71 6.47
N TYR A 463 1.31 50.25 5.65
CA TYR A 463 1.63 49.55 4.41
C TYR A 463 2.26 50.49 3.37
N ARG A 464 3.30 50.01 2.70
CA ARG A 464 3.90 50.66 1.53
C ARG A 464 3.10 50.33 0.28
N CYS A 465 2.00 51.06 0.08
CA CYS A 465 1.08 50.83 -1.03
C CYS A 465 1.38 51.74 -2.22
N ASN A 466 2.22 51.28 -3.15
CA ASN A 466 2.70 52.11 -4.27
C ASN A 466 1.75 52.15 -5.49
N ASN A 467 0.74 51.28 -5.55
CA ASN A 467 -0.19 51.20 -6.69
C ASN A 467 -1.64 50.94 -6.24
N GLU A 468 -2.58 51.25 -7.13
CA GLU A 468 -4.03 51.11 -6.88
C GLU A 468 -4.46 49.67 -6.63
N SER A 469 -3.78 48.72 -7.28
CA SER A 469 -4.13 47.30 -7.17
C SER A 469 -3.85 46.76 -5.77
N ASP A 470 -2.70 47.10 -5.18
CA ASP A 470 -2.35 46.73 -3.80
C ASP A 470 -3.35 47.35 -2.81
N PHE A 471 -3.74 48.61 -3.02
CA PHE A 471 -4.73 49.30 -2.18
C PHE A 471 -6.08 48.59 -2.21
N ASN A 472 -6.56 48.26 -3.42
CA ASN A 472 -7.83 47.58 -3.61
C ASN A 472 -7.85 46.19 -2.97
N VAL A 473 -6.74 45.44 -3.09
CA VAL A 473 -6.65 44.10 -2.48
C VAL A 473 -6.57 44.16 -0.96
N LEU A 474 -5.74 45.03 -0.39
CA LEU A 474 -5.67 45.23 1.07
C LEU A 474 -7.03 45.67 1.63
N THR A 475 -7.74 46.56 0.94
CA THR A 475 -9.10 46.97 1.30
C THR A 475 -10.06 45.78 1.28
N LYS A 476 -10.03 44.94 0.25
CA LYS A 476 -10.85 43.72 0.16
C LYS A 476 -10.52 42.69 1.26
N LEU A 477 -9.26 42.60 1.67
CA LEU A 477 -8.81 41.72 2.74
C LEU A 477 -9.14 42.27 4.15
N GLY A 478 -9.54 43.54 4.24
CA GLY A 478 -9.97 44.19 5.48
C GLY A 478 -8.83 44.82 6.28
N ALA A 479 -7.81 45.34 5.60
CA ALA A 479 -6.79 46.19 6.21
C ALA A 479 -7.43 47.39 6.93
N ASN A 480 -6.82 47.86 8.02
CA ASN A 480 -7.36 48.97 8.81
C ASN A 480 -7.22 50.30 8.04
N PRO A 481 -8.30 50.91 7.54
CA PRO A 481 -8.20 52.17 6.81
C PRO A 481 -7.93 53.32 7.79
N VAL A 482 -6.98 54.18 7.44
CA VAL A 482 -6.68 55.43 8.18
C VAL A 482 -6.86 56.59 7.22
N ASP A 483 -7.85 57.45 7.51
CA ASP A 483 -8.14 58.63 6.71
C ASP A 483 -7.11 59.75 6.94
N GLU A 484 -7.17 60.80 6.11
CA GLU A 484 -6.18 61.87 6.15
C GLU A 484 -6.21 62.65 7.47
N LEU A 485 -7.38 62.83 8.07
CA LEU A 485 -7.53 63.58 9.32
C LEU A 485 -7.02 62.76 10.51
N GLU A 486 -7.36 61.48 10.55
CA GLU A 486 -6.92 60.54 11.56
C GLU A 486 -5.40 60.38 11.53
N TYR A 487 -4.83 60.27 10.32
CA TYR A 487 -3.39 60.16 10.13
C TYR A 487 -2.65 61.37 10.72
N ILE A 488 -3.07 62.58 10.34
CA ILE A 488 -2.43 63.81 10.83
C ILE A 488 -2.62 63.95 12.35
N ARG A 489 -3.83 63.74 12.85
CA ARG A 489 -4.16 63.96 14.27
C ARG A 489 -3.46 62.97 15.20
N HIS A 490 -3.35 61.70 14.84
CA HIS A 490 -2.87 60.66 15.75
C HIS A 490 -1.43 60.22 15.49
N TYR A 491 -0.88 60.44 14.29
CA TYR A 491 0.46 59.94 13.95
C TYR A 491 1.47 61.07 13.70
N ILE A 492 1.03 62.25 13.24
CA ILE A 492 1.93 63.38 12.97
C ILE A 492 1.96 64.37 14.14
N VAL A 493 0.79 64.86 14.56
CA VAL A 493 0.65 65.90 15.61
C VAL A 493 1.29 65.52 16.95
N PRO A 494 1.10 64.31 17.50
CA PRO A 494 1.64 63.99 18.83
C PRO A 494 3.17 64.09 18.89
N VAL A 495 3.85 63.71 17.81
CA VAL A 495 5.32 63.82 17.73
C VAL A 495 5.74 65.28 17.69
N LEU A 496 5.05 66.13 16.93
CA LEU A 496 5.34 67.57 16.89
C LEU A 496 5.22 68.24 18.26
N THR A 497 4.26 67.81 19.08
CA THR A 497 4.08 68.35 20.44
C THR A 497 5.12 67.88 21.45
N THR A 498 5.84 66.79 21.16
CA THR A 498 6.75 66.13 22.12
C THR A 498 8.23 66.24 21.72
N GLN A 499 8.51 66.29 20.43
CA GLN A 499 9.82 66.47 19.83
C GLN A 499 9.62 67.49 18.72
N PHE A 500 9.95 68.76 18.94
CA PHE A 500 9.92 69.75 17.86
C PHE A 500 11.17 69.51 16.99
N PRO A 501 11.09 68.77 15.87
CA PRO A 501 12.27 68.43 15.11
C PRO A 501 12.63 69.63 14.23
N GLU A 502 13.91 69.81 13.91
CA GLU A 502 14.24 70.66 12.77
C GLU A 502 13.57 70.05 11.52
N PRO A 503 12.82 70.84 10.74
CA PRO A 503 12.03 70.30 9.64
C PRO A 503 12.96 69.78 8.54
N SER A 504 12.91 68.47 8.29
CA SER A 504 13.57 67.87 7.14
C SER A 504 12.90 68.31 5.83
N GLU A 505 13.64 68.27 4.72
CA GLU A 505 13.08 68.54 3.39
C GLU A 505 11.90 67.60 3.06
N GLU A 506 12.00 66.32 3.47
CA GLU A 506 10.93 65.34 3.33
C GLU A 506 9.66 65.73 4.10
N TYR A 507 9.81 66.26 5.33
CA TYR A 507 8.67 66.73 6.12
C TYR A 507 8.00 67.95 5.49
N ILE A 508 8.78 68.90 4.96
CA ILE A 508 8.25 70.08 4.26
C ILE A 508 7.48 69.66 3.00
N ASN A 509 8.02 68.75 2.20
CA ASN A 509 7.37 68.23 1.00
C ASN A 509 6.07 67.48 1.32
N PHE A 510 6.07 66.69 2.40
CA PHE A 510 4.87 66.05 2.93
C PHE A 510 3.81 67.08 3.33
N LEU A 511 4.16 68.10 4.13
CA LEU A 511 3.23 69.13 4.57
C LEU A 511 2.62 69.91 3.40
N GLN A 512 3.42 70.29 2.40
CA GLN A 512 2.93 70.94 1.18
C GLN A 512 1.90 70.06 0.48
N SER A 513 2.22 68.77 0.31
CA SER A 513 1.35 67.81 -0.35
C SER A 513 0.02 67.61 0.39
N VAL A 514 0.04 67.56 1.73
CA VAL A 514 -1.16 67.45 2.57
C VAL A 514 -2.00 68.73 2.51
N LEU A 515 -1.39 69.91 2.57
CA LEU A 515 -2.11 71.18 2.53
C LEU A 515 -2.76 71.46 1.17
N SER A 516 -2.18 70.93 0.10
CA SER A 516 -2.79 70.96 -1.25
C SER A 516 -4.11 70.19 -1.34
N LEU A 517 -4.44 69.32 -0.37
CA LEU A 517 -5.75 68.66 -0.28
C LEU A 517 -6.89 69.61 0.10
N ARG A 518 -6.59 70.83 0.58
CA ARG A 518 -7.57 71.87 0.98
C ARG A 518 -8.61 71.40 2.01
N ASN A 519 -8.24 70.45 2.87
CA ASN A 519 -9.09 69.99 3.96
C ASN A 519 -9.02 70.97 5.15
N ARG A 520 -10.12 71.68 5.40
CA ARG A 520 -10.21 72.72 6.44
C ARG A 520 -9.93 72.19 7.84
N GLU A 521 -10.31 70.95 8.14
CA GLU A 521 -10.11 70.35 9.46
C GLU A 521 -8.63 70.01 9.70
N ILE A 522 -7.94 69.53 8.67
CA ILE A 522 -6.49 69.27 8.71
C ILE A 522 -5.73 70.59 8.89
N GLU A 523 -6.09 71.63 8.13
CA GLU A 523 -5.47 72.95 8.29
C GLU A 523 -5.64 73.52 9.71
N GLN A 524 -6.84 73.40 10.27
CA GLN A 524 -7.10 73.84 11.65
C GLN A 524 -6.29 73.01 12.64
N CYS A 525 -6.22 71.69 12.45
CA CYS A 525 -5.43 70.80 13.29
C CYS A 525 -3.95 71.20 13.27
N LEU A 526 -3.34 71.35 12.10
CA LEU A 526 -1.93 71.72 11.97
C LEU A 526 -1.61 73.12 12.54
N ARG A 527 -2.53 74.09 12.40
CA ARG A 527 -2.39 75.44 13.00
C ARG A 527 -2.40 75.41 14.52
N LEU A 528 -3.26 74.60 15.13
CA LEU A 528 -3.38 74.49 16.59
C LEU A 528 -2.09 73.99 17.23
N TYR A 529 -1.36 73.11 16.55
CA TYR A 529 -0.15 72.45 17.08
C TYR A 529 1.17 73.07 16.58
N GLN A 530 1.13 74.26 15.96
CA GLN A 530 2.31 74.95 15.43
C GLN A 530 3.19 74.07 14.51
N ALA A 531 2.57 73.15 13.77
CA ALA A 531 3.25 72.18 12.89
C ALA A 531 4.04 72.83 11.73
N VAL A 532 3.78 74.11 11.47
CA VAL A 532 4.51 74.90 10.49
C VAL A 532 5.71 75.54 11.21
N PRO A 533 6.96 75.26 10.79
CA PRO A 533 8.13 75.83 11.42
C PRO A 533 8.13 77.35 11.25
N ASN A 534 7.70 78.07 12.29
CA ASN A 534 7.96 79.49 12.43
C ASN A 534 9.28 79.60 13.18
N GLN A 535 10.33 80.14 12.54
CA GLN A 535 11.58 80.45 13.24
C GLN A 535 11.28 81.29 14.50
N PRO A 536 11.65 80.85 15.71
CA PRO A 536 11.46 81.66 16.91
C PRO A 536 12.61 82.67 16.98
N GLY A 537 12.40 83.85 16.40
CA GLY A 537 13.43 84.90 16.36
C GLY A 537 13.01 86.28 15.87
N THR A 538 11.75 86.52 15.53
CA THR A 538 11.26 87.86 15.18
C THR A 538 9.92 88.11 15.84
N GLU A 539 9.97 88.70 17.03
CA GLU A 539 8.90 89.56 17.53
C GLU A 539 8.75 90.73 16.56
N GLN A 540 7.93 90.55 15.51
CA GLN A 540 7.35 91.66 14.78
C GLN A 540 6.03 91.22 14.14
N SER A 541 4.95 91.73 14.74
CA SER A 541 3.62 91.88 14.17
C SER A 541 2.91 90.63 13.65
N VAL A 542 1.89 90.24 14.40
CA VAL A 542 0.67 89.57 13.95
C VAL A 542 0.06 90.36 12.77
N SER A 543 0.53 90.13 11.53
CA SER A 543 -0.16 90.55 10.29
C SER A 543 0.54 90.18 8.95
N SER A 544 1.73 89.58 8.93
CA SER A 544 2.47 89.45 7.64
C SER A 544 3.39 88.24 7.45
N LEU A 545 3.19 87.13 8.18
CA LEU A 545 3.64 85.83 7.66
C LEU A 545 2.58 85.29 6.71
N ASN A 546 2.89 85.45 5.43
CA ASN A 546 2.12 84.99 4.30
C ASN A 546 1.68 83.52 4.46
N TYR A 547 0.38 83.36 4.69
CA TYR A 547 -0.43 82.24 4.18
C TYR A 547 -0.13 81.87 2.71
N LYS A 548 0.58 82.73 1.95
CA LYS A 548 0.89 82.56 0.53
C LYS A 548 2.10 81.70 0.20
N THR A 549 3.06 81.45 1.08
CA THR A 549 4.28 80.72 0.66
C THR A 549 4.13 79.19 0.75
N ILE A 550 3.09 78.71 1.44
CA ILE A 550 2.71 77.28 1.47
C ILE A 550 1.48 77.00 0.57
N LEU A 551 0.86 78.04 -0.01
CA LEU A 551 -0.29 77.96 -0.94
C LEU A 551 0.04 78.40 -2.38
N LEU A 552 1.31 78.49 -2.74
CA LEU A 552 1.78 78.78 -4.11
C LEU A 552 2.74 77.71 -4.62
N VAL A 553 2.29 76.45 -4.62
CA VAL A 553 2.46 75.48 -5.71
C VAL A 553 1.16 74.72 -5.88
#